data_AF-A0A2H9LWT6-F1
#
_entry.id   AF-A0A2H9LWT6-F1
#
_cell.length_a   1.000
_cell.length_b   1.000
_cell.length_c   1.000
_cell.angle_alpha   90.00
_cell.angle_beta   90.00
_cell.angle_gamma   90.00
#
_symmetry.space_group_name_H-M   'P 1'
#
loop_
_entity.id
_entity.type
_entity.pdbx_description
1 polymer ?
#
loop_
_entity_poly.entity_id
_entity_poly.type
_entity_poly.pdbx_seq_one_letter_code
_entity_poly.pdbx_strand_id
1 'polypeptide(L)'
;YYWSNGERCLLLYELEQGVLPSVVKVAGPTVSMGKNIGQFIKAHNRAAIHIEHDRLVAIEERMVRTPNQVVALVKMKKCEIGIPDEFKHRVMAARTITVGEFVNKFKEVATDYFLRDLRSII
;
A
#
# COMPACT_ATOMS: atom_id res chain seq x y z
N TYR A 1 -8.65 7.24 -9.65
CA TYR A 1 -9.44 7.32 -10.91
C TYR A 1 -9.51 5.94 -11.55
N TYR A 2 -10.59 5.59 -12.24
CA TYR A 2 -10.68 4.34 -13.00
C TYR A 2 -11.20 4.60 -14.41
N TRP A 3 -10.80 3.75 -15.36
CA TRP A 3 -11.26 3.80 -16.75
C TRP A 3 -11.38 2.39 -17.32
N SER A 4 -12.38 2.17 -18.17
CA SER A 4 -12.54 0.93 -18.93
C SER A 4 -13.22 1.21 -20.27
N ASN A 5 -12.82 0.48 -21.30
CA ASN A 5 -13.49 0.48 -22.61
C ASN A 5 -14.14 -0.88 -22.94
N GLY A 6 -14.33 -1.74 -21.94
CA GLY A 6 -14.85 -3.10 -22.12
C GLY A 6 -13.79 -4.15 -22.46
N GLU A 7 -12.67 -3.76 -23.07
CA GLU A 7 -11.54 -4.64 -23.36
C GLU A 7 -10.40 -4.50 -22.35
N ARG A 8 -10.12 -3.26 -21.94
CA ARG A 8 -9.04 -2.89 -21.03
C ARG A 8 -9.62 -2.12 -19.86
N CYS A 9 -9.02 -2.32 -18.69
CA CYS A 9 -9.32 -1.57 -17.49
C CYS A 9 -8.02 -0.94 -16.96
N LEU A 10 -8.13 0.28 -16.44
CA LEU A 10 -7.05 1.02 -15.81
C LEU A 10 -7.53 1.51 -14.44
N LEU A 11 -6.73 1.23 -13.41
CA LEU A 11 -6.89 1.78 -12.07
C LEU A 11 -5.71 2.71 -11.80
N LEU A 12 -6.01 3.99 -11.57
CA LEU A 12 -5.04 5.02 -11.25
C LEU A 12 -5.16 5.36 -9.77
N TYR A 13 -4.03 5.25 -9.08
CA TYR A 13 -3.86 5.60 -7.68
C TYR A 13 -2.95 6.79 -7.58
N GLU A 14 -3.41 7.81 -6.88
CA GLU A 14 -2.59 8.95 -6.48
C GLU A 14 -2.15 8.73 -5.04
N LEU A 15 -0.87 8.94 -4.78
CA LEU A 15 -0.24 8.64 -3.51
C LEU A 15 0.62 9.82 -3.10
N GLU A 16 0.46 10.27 -1.86
CA GLU A 16 1.28 11.34 -1.29
C GLU A 16 2.76 10.95 -1.21
N GLN A 17 3.04 9.66 -1.04
CA GLN A 17 4.40 9.12 -0.94
C GLN A 17 4.58 7.92 -1.86
N GLY A 18 5.56 7.99 -2.75
CA GLY A 18 5.93 6.88 -3.64
C GLY A 18 6.73 5.77 -2.94
N VAL A 19 7.41 6.10 -1.84
CA VAL A 19 8.21 5.16 -1.05
C VAL A 19 8.10 5.48 0.43
N LEU A 20 7.69 4.51 1.24
CA LEU A 20 7.64 4.62 2.69
C LEU A 20 9.02 4.38 3.32
N PRO A 21 9.28 4.92 4.52
CA PRO A 21 10.48 4.62 5.31
C PRO A 21 10.69 3.11 5.48
N SER A 22 11.94 2.67 5.62
CA SER A 22 12.27 1.25 5.79
C SER A 22 11.70 0.66 7.08
N VAL A 23 11.49 1.50 8.10
CA VAL A 23 11.02 1.09 9.41
C VAL A 23 9.67 1.70 9.77
N VAL A 24 8.98 1.07 10.70
CA VAL A 24 7.71 1.53 11.27
C VAL A 24 7.72 1.34 12.78
N LYS A 25 7.07 2.26 13.49
CA LYS A 25 6.80 2.13 14.92
C LYS A 25 5.57 1.23 15.12
N VAL A 26 5.74 0.15 15.87
CA VAL A 26 4.64 -0.71 16.32
C VAL A 26 4.37 -0.40 17.79
N ALA A 27 3.19 0.16 18.06
CA ALA A 27 2.80 0.55 19.40
C ALA A 27 2.34 -0.67 20.22
N GLY A 28 2.97 -0.87 21.37
CA GLY A 28 2.71 -1.96 22.29
C GLY A 28 1.85 -1.59 23.51
N PRO A 29 1.79 -2.45 24.53
CA PRO A 29 1.03 -2.18 25.74
C PRO A 29 1.63 -1.02 26.55
N THR A 30 0.79 -0.41 27.38
CA THR A 30 1.20 0.56 28.39
C THR A 30 2.01 -0.13 29.49
N VAL A 31 3.13 0.47 29.90
CA VAL A 31 4.04 -0.10 30.91
C VAL A 31 3.35 -0.16 32.27
N SER A 32 2.61 0.89 32.63
CA SER A 32 1.86 0.99 33.89
C SER A 32 0.82 -0.12 34.11
N MET A 33 0.24 -0.68 33.04
CA MET A 33 -0.78 -1.73 33.15
C MET A 33 -0.19 -3.14 33.24
N GLY A 34 1.10 -3.32 32.94
CA GLY A 34 1.86 -4.57 33.10
C GLY A 34 1.43 -5.77 32.23
N LYS A 35 0.19 -5.80 31.75
CA LYS A 35 -0.39 -6.90 30.97
C LYS A 35 0.25 -6.95 29.58
N ASN A 36 0.56 -8.15 29.12
CA ASN A 36 1.06 -8.45 27.77
C ASN A 36 2.44 -7.87 27.41
N ILE A 37 3.18 -7.27 28.36
CA ILE A 37 4.55 -6.79 28.13
C ILE A 37 5.47 -7.91 27.62
N GLY A 38 5.50 -9.05 28.33
CA GLY A 38 6.34 -10.19 27.94
C GLY A 38 5.96 -10.79 26.59
N GLN A 39 4.67 -10.82 26.25
CA GLN A 39 4.19 -11.30 24.95
C GLN A 39 4.63 -10.35 23.82
N PHE A 40 4.53 -9.04 24.04
CA PHE A 40 4.99 -8.03 23.09
C PHE A 40 6.50 -8.14 22.84
N ILE A 41 7.32 -8.18 23.90
CA ILE A 41 8.77 -8.33 23.77
C ILE A 41 9.14 -9.62 23.04
N LYS A 42 8.44 -10.72 23.33
CA LYS A 42 8.67 -12.00 22.65
C LYS A 42 8.27 -11.96 21.16
N ALA A 43 7.15 -11.32 20.83
CA ALA A 43 6.68 -11.18 19.45
C ALA A 43 7.61 -10.31 18.60
N HIS A 44 8.24 -9.31 19.22
CA HIS A 44 9.11 -8.34 18.57
C HIS A 44 10.59 -8.53 18.96
N ASN A 45 11.02 -9.77 19.21
CA ASN A 45 12.34 -10.09 19.78
C ASN A 45 13.55 -9.68 18.91
N ARG A 46 13.33 -9.38 17.63
CA ARG A 46 14.36 -8.89 16.69
C ARG A 46 14.31 -7.37 16.49
N ALA A 47 13.30 -6.71 17.03
CA ALA A 47 13.10 -5.27 16.90
C ALA A 47 13.84 -4.52 18.02
N ALA A 48 14.22 -3.27 17.76
CA ALA A 48 14.64 -2.36 18.81
C ALA A 48 13.39 -1.92 19.60
N ILE A 49 13.32 -2.25 20.88
CA ILE A 49 12.19 -1.91 21.77
C ILE A 49 12.61 -0.80 22.73
N HIS A 50 11.79 0.24 22.84
CA HIS A 50 11.97 1.34 23.78
C HIS A 50 10.63 1.78 24.37
N ILE A 51 10.67 2.71 25.33
CA ILE A 51 9.47 3.27 25.95
C ILE A 51 9.23 4.67 25.37
N GLU A 52 8.01 4.93 24.91
CA GLU A 52 7.56 6.22 24.40
C GLU A 52 6.17 6.52 25.02
N HIS A 53 6.05 7.64 25.73
CA HIS A 53 4.80 8.07 26.41
C HIS A 53 4.12 6.95 27.24
N ASP A 54 4.86 6.31 28.15
CA ASP A 54 4.40 5.18 29.00
C ASP A 54 4.02 3.89 28.23
N ARG A 55 4.42 3.73 26.96
CA ARG A 55 4.15 2.52 26.18
C ARG A 55 5.41 1.90 25.63
N LEU A 56 5.41 0.59 25.49
CA LEU A 56 6.43 -0.08 24.68
C LEU A 56 6.21 0.25 23.20
N VAL A 57 7.30 0.51 22.49
CA VAL A 57 7.32 0.72 21.05
C VAL A 57 8.42 -0.13 20.46
N ALA A 58 8.07 -0.94 19.45
CA ALA A 58 9.02 -1.68 18.65
C ALA A 58 9.29 -0.96 17.32
N ILE A 59 10.56 -0.87 16.93
CA ILE A 59 10.97 -0.39 15.60
C ILE A 59 11.17 -1.60 14.70
N GLU A 60 10.28 -1.77 13.73
CA GLU A 60 10.28 -2.92 12.82
C GLU A 60 10.54 -2.53 11.38
N GLU A 61 11.11 -3.43 10.60
CA GLU A 61 11.21 -3.26 9.15
C GLU A 61 9.86 -3.47 8.47
N ARG A 62 9.53 -2.60 7.50
CA ARG A 62 8.34 -2.77 6.68
C ARG A 62 8.54 -3.89 5.67
N MET A 63 7.57 -4.81 5.64
CA MET A 63 7.50 -5.85 4.60
C MET A 63 7.31 -5.27 3.18
N VAL A 64 6.59 -4.16 3.07
CA VAL A 64 6.33 -3.45 1.81
C VAL A 64 6.52 -1.95 2.00
N ARG A 65 7.19 -1.32 1.03
CA ARG A 65 7.56 0.10 1.06
C ARG A 65 7.11 0.86 -0.18
N THR A 66 6.87 0.16 -1.28
CA THR A 66 6.46 0.77 -2.54
C THR A 66 5.12 0.22 -3.01
N PRO A 67 4.36 0.99 -3.81
CA PRO A 67 3.10 0.53 -4.38
C PRO A 67 3.26 -0.75 -5.21
N ASN A 68 4.37 -0.86 -5.94
CA ASN A 68 4.68 -2.06 -6.74
C ASN A 68 4.85 -3.30 -5.86
N GLN A 69 5.48 -3.16 -4.68
CA GLN A 69 5.60 -4.25 -3.72
C GLN A 69 4.23 -4.64 -3.14
N VAL A 70 3.34 -3.68 -2.91
CA VAL A 70 1.95 -3.96 -2.47
C VAL A 70 1.21 -4.76 -3.53
N VAL A 71 1.28 -4.36 -4.80
CA VAL A 71 0.64 -5.09 -5.91
C VAL A 71 1.23 -6.50 -6.05
N ALA A 72 2.55 -6.66 -5.91
CA ALA A 72 3.18 -7.97 -5.91
C ALA A 72 2.70 -8.85 -4.76
N LEU A 73 2.60 -8.30 -3.55
CA LEU A 73 2.13 -9.01 -2.36
C LEU A 73 0.68 -9.47 -2.52
N VAL A 74 -0.18 -8.58 -3.02
CA VAL A 74 -1.59 -8.85 -3.33
C VAL A 74 -1.72 -10.04 -4.27
N LYS A 75 -0.91 -10.07 -5.33
CA LYS A 75 -0.88 -11.19 -6.28
C LYS A 75 -0.40 -12.48 -5.62
N MET A 76 0.73 -12.44 -4.92
CA MET A 76 1.33 -13.65 -4.35
C MET A 76 0.43 -14.30 -3.29
N LYS A 77 -0.18 -13.50 -2.41
CA LYS A 77 -0.93 -14.03 -1.27
C LYS A 77 -2.36 -14.45 -1.59
N LYS A 78 -2.82 -14.30 -2.86
CA LYS A 78 -4.25 -14.39 -3.22
C LYS A 78 -5.09 -13.73 -2.13
N CYS A 79 -4.70 -12.52 -1.71
CA CYS A 79 -5.35 -11.86 -0.59
C CYS A 79 -6.86 -11.95 -0.80
N GLU A 80 -7.63 -12.13 0.27
CA GLU A 80 -9.09 -12.01 0.26
C GLU A 80 -9.50 -10.54 0.06
N ILE A 81 -8.94 -9.91 -0.96
CA ILE A 81 -9.53 -8.76 -1.60
C ILE A 81 -10.83 -9.30 -2.17
N GLY A 82 -11.95 -8.66 -1.83
CA GLY A 82 -13.31 -9.01 -2.27
C GLY A 82 -13.53 -8.89 -3.78
N ILE A 83 -12.58 -9.40 -4.56
CA ILE A 83 -12.60 -9.59 -5.99
C ILE A 83 -13.39 -10.88 -6.22
N PRO A 84 -14.50 -10.82 -6.97
CA PRO A 84 -15.25 -12.02 -7.32
C PRO A 84 -14.35 -13.02 -8.07
N ASP A 85 -14.57 -14.31 -7.86
CA ASP A 85 -13.68 -15.37 -8.36
C ASP A 85 -13.42 -15.29 -9.87
N GLU A 86 -14.43 -14.93 -10.64
CA GLU A 86 -14.37 -14.73 -12.10
C GLU A 86 -13.40 -13.62 -12.53
N PHE A 87 -13.13 -12.63 -11.67
CA PHE A 87 -12.19 -11.54 -11.94
C PHE A 87 -10.78 -11.82 -11.43
N LYS A 88 -10.58 -12.82 -10.56
CA LYS A 88 -9.28 -13.11 -9.95
C LYS A 88 -8.20 -13.30 -10.99
N HIS A 89 -8.43 -14.11 -12.03
CA HIS A 89 -7.43 -14.34 -13.08
C HIS A 89 -7.00 -13.03 -13.77
N ARG A 90 -7.96 -12.13 -14.06
CA ARG A 90 -7.67 -10.86 -14.74
C ARG A 90 -6.89 -9.90 -13.83
N VAL A 91 -7.26 -9.80 -12.55
CA VAL A 91 -6.53 -8.96 -11.58
C VAL A 91 -5.12 -9.50 -11.34
N MET A 92 -4.96 -10.81 -11.29
CA MET A 92 -3.65 -11.45 -11.13
C MET A 92 -2.72 -11.19 -12.32
N ALA A 93 -3.30 -11.13 -13.54
CA ALA A 93 -2.59 -10.77 -14.76
C ALA A 93 -2.33 -9.26 -14.93
N ALA A 94 -2.98 -8.40 -14.13
CA ALA A 94 -2.85 -6.95 -14.25
C ALA A 94 -1.39 -6.52 -14.03
N ARG A 95 -0.88 -5.56 -14.81
CA ARG A 95 0.50 -5.05 -14.64
C ARG A 95 0.46 -3.60 -14.18
N THR A 96 1.41 -3.24 -13.33
CA THR A 96 1.73 -1.84 -13.06
C THR A 96 2.39 -1.24 -14.30
N ILE A 97 1.99 -0.04 -14.68
CA ILE A 97 2.57 0.68 -15.82
C ILE A 97 3.26 1.94 -15.32
N THR A 98 4.30 2.38 -16.02
CA THR A 98 4.96 3.65 -15.71
C THR A 98 4.11 4.84 -16.17
N VAL A 99 4.39 6.04 -15.66
CA VAL A 99 3.75 7.28 -16.14
C VAL A 99 3.97 7.47 -17.65
N GLY A 100 5.17 7.19 -18.15
CA GLY A 100 5.46 7.27 -19.59
C GLY A 100 4.64 6.28 -20.42
N GLU A 101 4.47 5.05 -19.94
CA GLU A 101 3.58 4.08 -20.60
C GLU A 101 2.12 4.51 -20.55
N PHE A 102 1.67 5.08 -19.43
CA PHE A 102 0.32 5.60 -19.27
C PHE A 102 0.02 6.70 -20.29
N VAL A 103 0.87 7.73 -20.34
CA VAL A 103 0.71 8.86 -21.27
C VAL A 103 0.74 8.39 -22.73
N ASN A 104 1.62 7.44 -23.09
CA ASN A 104 1.75 7.01 -24.47
C ASN A 104 0.64 6.05 -24.93
N LYS A 105 0.22 5.11 -24.07
CA LYS A 105 -0.76 4.06 -24.43
C LYS A 105 -2.20 4.46 -24.17
N PHE A 106 -2.43 5.43 -23.29
CA PHE A 106 -3.76 5.86 -22.86
C PHE A 106 -3.89 7.40 -22.95
N LYS A 107 -3.47 7.98 -24.10
CA LYS A 107 -3.40 9.44 -24.31
C LYS A 107 -4.69 10.17 -23.93
N GLU A 108 -5.83 9.71 -24.42
CA GLU A 108 -7.14 10.32 -24.13
C GLU A 108 -7.45 10.34 -22.64
N VAL A 109 -7.17 9.23 -21.95
CA VAL A 109 -7.37 9.09 -20.50
C VAL A 109 -6.38 9.96 -19.73
N ALA A 110 -5.12 10.03 -20.17
CA ALA A 110 -4.12 10.88 -19.57
C ALA A 110 -4.49 12.36 -19.69
N THR A 111 -4.96 12.80 -20.86
CA THR A 111 -5.45 14.16 -21.08
C THR A 111 -6.64 14.47 -20.16
N ASP A 112 -7.65 13.61 -20.10
CA ASP A 112 -8.79 13.81 -19.18
C ASP A 112 -8.34 13.85 -17.72
N TYR A 113 -7.46 12.94 -17.31
CA TYR A 113 -6.96 12.86 -15.94
C TYR A 113 -6.23 14.14 -15.52
N PHE A 114 -5.25 14.60 -16.30
CA PHE A 114 -4.47 15.80 -15.97
C PHE A 114 -5.26 17.12 -16.14
N LEU A 115 -6.22 17.18 -17.08
CA LEU A 115 -7.07 18.37 -17.23
C LEU A 115 -8.09 18.50 -16.09
N ARG A 116 -8.53 17.38 -15.49
CA ARG A 116 -9.38 17.43 -14.29
C ARG A 116 -8.62 17.94 -13.09
N ASP A 117 -7.38 17.52 -12.92
CA ASP A 117 -6.52 17.93 -11.81
C ASP A 117 -6.27 19.45 -11.81
N LEU A 118 -6.10 20.05 -12.99
CA LEU A 118 -5.99 21.51 -13.15
C LEU A 118 -7.27 22.27 -12.76
N ARG A 119 -8.45 21.64 -12.88
CA ARG A 119 -9.73 22.27 -12.52
C ARG A 119 -10.07 22.14 -11.03
N SER A 120 -9.41 21.27 -10.28
CA SER A 120 -9.56 21.17 -8.82
C SER A 120 -8.71 22.18 -8.04
N ILE A 121 -7.85 22.92 -8.72
CA ILE A 121 -6.92 23.91 -8.13
C ILE A 121 -7.43 25.36 -8.32
N ILE A 122 -8.46 25.56 -9.15
CA ILE A 122 -9.11 26.87 -9.41
C ILE A 122 -10.47 26.90 -8.71
#